data_AF-A0A6J6SQV9-F1
#
_entry.id   AF-A0A6J6SQV9-F1
#
_cell.length_a   1.000
_cell.length_b   1.000
_cell.length_c   1.000
_cell.angle_alpha   90.00
_cell.angle_beta   90.00
_cell.angle_gamma   90.00
#
_symmetry.space_group_name_H-M   'P 1'
#
loop_
_entity.id
_entity.type
_entity.pdbx_description
1 polymer ?
#
loop_
_entity_poly.entity_id
_entity_poly.type
_entity_poly.pdbx_seq_one_letter_code
_entity_poly.pdbx_strand_id
1 'polypeptide(L)' 'MVCEVKTRSSEAFGSPFEAITQRKLRRLRQLATKWLEAHQIYAPMVRIDVVGIVQGAVGPPEIKHLRGVE' A
#
# COMPACT_ATOMS: atom_id res chain seq x y z
N MET A 1 -10.19 -4.73 -3.68
CA MET A 1 -8.98 -4.52 -2.87
C MET A 1 -8.24 -3.32 -3.45
N VAL A 2 -7.67 -2.49 -2.60
CA VAL A 2 -6.74 -1.41 -3.01
C VAL A 2 -5.36 -1.75 -2.48
N CYS A 3 -4.32 -1.52 -3.29
CA CYS A 3 -2.95 -1.76 -2.89
C CYS A 3 -2.12 -0.48 -3.00
N GLU A 4 -1.39 -0.14 -1.95
CA GLU A 4 -0.34 0.87 -1.97
C GLU A 4 1.02 0.18 -2.18
N VAL A 5 1.73 0.55 -3.25
CA VAL A 5 3.06 0.01 -3.55
C VAL A 5 4.13 1.04 -3.26
N LYS A 6 5.19 0.64 -2.56
CA LYS A 6 6.34 1.48 -2.27
C LYS A 6 7.63 0.79 -2.69
N THR A 7 8.32 1.41 -3.65
CA THR A 7 9.64 0.97 -4.10
C THR A 7 10.73 1.83 -3.46
N ARG A 8 11.82 1.18 -3.06
CA ARG A 8 13.04 1.79 -2.50
C ARG A 8 14.27 1.11 -3.07
N SER A 9 15.39 1.84 -3.16
CA SER A 9 16.68 1.29 -3.56
C SER A 9 17.46 0.68 -2.39
N SER A 10 17.08 1.01 -1.15
CA SER A 10 17.62 0.42 0.10
C SER A 10 16.66 0.66 1.27
N GLU A 11 16.88 -0.04 2.38
CA GLU A 11 16.20 0.19 3.67
C GLU A 11 16.99 1.12 4.61
N ALA A 12 18.02 1.83 4.11
CA ALA A 12 18.91 2.67 4.92
C ALA A 12 18.18 3.82 5.67
N PHE A 13 16.96 4.16 5.23
CA PHE A 13 16.11 5.19 5.83
C PHE A 13 14.82 4.61 6.41
N GLY A 14 14.88 3.36 6.86
CA GLY A 14 13.74 2.64 7.41
C GLY A 14 12.99 1.80 6.39
N SER A 15 12.19 0.88 6.90
CA SER A 15 11.45 -0.05 6.05
C SER A 15 10.33 0.66 5.26
N PRO A 16 9.98 0.20 4.04
CA PRO A 16 8.83 0.72 3.28
C PRO A 16 7.52 0.79 4.09
N PHE A 17 7.39 -0.07 5.12
CA PHE A 17 6.22 -0.19 5.99
C PHE A 17 6.17 0.81 7.14
N GLU A 18 7.31 1.33 7.62
CA GLU A 18 7.32 2.34 8.69
C GLU A 18 6.57 3.62 8.28
N ALA A 19 6.53 3.90 6.99
CA ALA A 19 5.81 5.03 6.43
C ALA A 19 4.31 4.76 6.17
N ILE A 20 3.75 3.66 6.70
CA ILE A 20 2.31 3.37 6.71
C ILE A 20 1.73 3.87 8.03
N THR A 21 1.27 5.11 8.00
CA THR A 21 0.65 5.77 9.17
C THR A 21 -0.86 5.64 9.12
N GLN A 22 -1.52 5.78 10.28
CA GLN A 22 -2.97 5.86 10.38
C GLN A 22 -3.58 6.96 9.49
N ARG A 23 -2.89 8.11 9.37
CA ARG A 23 -3.27 9.19 8.44
C ARG A 23 -3.27 8.72 6.98
N LYS A 24 -2.27 7.94 6.58
CA LYS A 24 -2.18 7.40 5.22
C LYS A 24 -3.28 6.37 4.95
N LEU A 25 -3.55 5.48 5.90
CA LEU A 25 -4.63 4.50 5.79
C LEU A 25 -6.01 5.16 5.64
N ARG A 26 -6.30 6.21 6.43
CA ARG A 26 -7.53 7.01 6.29
C ARG A 26 -7.67 7.61 4.90
N ARG A 27 -6.59 8.17 4.34
CA ARG A 27 -6.60 8.73 2.98
C ARG A 27 -6.86 7.65 1.93
N LEU A 28 -6.24 6.47 2.05
CA LEU A 28 -6.47 5.36 1.13
C LEU A 28 -7.93 4.85 1.20
N ARG A 29 -8.51 4.77 2.39
CA ARG A 29 -9.94 4.43 2.58
C ARG A 29 -10.84 5.44 1.86
N GLN A 30 -10.60 6.73 2.07
CA GLN A 30 -11.38 7.79 1.42
C GLN A 30 -11.26 7.75 -0.12
N LEU A 31 -10.06 7.52 -0.65
CA LEU A 31 -9.85 7.40 -2.09
C LEU A 31 -10.58 6.18 -2.66
N ALA A 32 -10.53 5.04 -1.95
CA ALA A 32 -11.24 3.84 -2.35
C ALA A 32 -12.77 4.07 -2.39
N THR A 33 -13.33 4.70 -1.36
CA THR A 33 -14.77 5.04 -1.32
C THR A 33 -15.15 5.95 -2.49
N LYS A 34 -14.42 7.04 -2.71
CA LYS A 34 -14.68 7.97 -3.82
C LYS A 34 -14.57 7.29 -5.19
N TRP A 35 -13.62 6.38 -5.36
CA TRP A 35 -13.48 5.62 -6.60
C TRP A 35 -14.68 4.70 -6.81
N LEU A 36 -15.14 3.99 -5.77
CA LEU A 36 -16.32 3.13 -5.85
C LEU A 36 -17.59 3.92 -6.20
N GLU A 37 -17.81 5.07 -5.55
CA GLU A 37 -18.92 5.97 -5.83
C GLU A 37 -18.92 6.45 -7.29
N ALA A 38 -17.77 6.93 -7.77
CA ALA A 38 -17.61 7.44 -9.14
C ALA A 38 -17.87 6.38 -10.21
N HIS A 39 -17.70 5.10 -9.89
CA HIS A 39 -17.93 3.99 -10.80
C HIS A 39 -19.24 3.24 -10.52
N GLN A 40 -20.06 3.71 -9.56
CA GLN A 40 -21.32 3.06 -9.15
C GLN A 40 -21.13 1.59 -8.72
N ILE A 41 -20.01 1.27 -8.11
CA ILE A 41 -19.67 -0.09 -7.67
C ILE A 41 -19.98 -0.22 -6.18
N TYR A 42 -20.80 -1.21 -5.82
CA TYR A 42 -20.97 -1.62 -4.43
C TYR A 42 -19.89 -2.63 -4.02
N ALA A 43 -19.19 -2.34 -2.93
CA ALA A 43 -18.27 -3.28 -2.30
C ALA A 43 -18.56 -3.35 -0.78
N PRO A 44 -18.91 -4.52 -0.22
CA PRO A 44 -19.26 -4.65 1.19
C PRO A 44 -18.06 -4.42 2.13
N MET A 45 -16.84 -4.56 1.60
CA MET A 45 -15.61 -4.26 2.32
C MET A 45 -14.52 -3.77 1.37
N VAL A 46 -13.65 -2.90 1.87
CA VAL A 46 -12.44 -2.48 1.18
C VAL A 46 -11.23 -2.96 1.98
N ARG A 47 -10.55 -3.99 1.45
CA ARG A 47 -9.24 -4.42 1.94
C ARG A 47 -8.14 -3.50 1.40
N ILE A 48 -7.31 -2.97 2.29
CA ILE A 48 -6.12 -2.20 1.94
C ILE A 48 -4.89 -3.09 2.17
N ASP A 49 -4.12 -3.26 1.12
CA ASP A 49 -2.86 -3.99 1.14
C ASP A 49 -1.69 -3.03 0.90
N VAL A 50 -0.52 -3.34 1.45
CA VAL A 50 0.71 -2.59 1.21
C VAL A 50 1.78 -3.53 0.70
N VAL A 51 2.42 -3.16 -0.40
CA VAL A 51 3.56 -3.89 -0.96
C VAL A 51 4.80 -3.02 -0.87
N GLY A 52 5.80 -3.50 -0.15
CA GLY A 52 7.15 -2.94 -0.13
C GLY A 52 8.03 -3.68 -1.11
N ILE A 53 8.74 -2.94 -1.96
CA ILE A 53 9.72 -3.47 -2.91
C ILE A 53 11.05 -2.80 -2.62
N VAL A 54 12.08 -3.58 -2.35
CA VAL A 54 13.46 -3.10 -2.17
C VAL A 54 14.29 -3.65 -3.32
N GLN A 55 14.73 -2.76 -4.21
CA GLN A 55 15.58 -3.09 -5.36
C GLN A 55 17.00 -2.60 -5.10
N GLY A 56 17.88 -3.50 -4.66
CA GLY A 56 19.30 -3.22 -4.54
C GLY A 56 19.97 -2.98 -5.90
N ALA A 57 21.24 -2.55 -5.88
CA ALA A 57 22.02 -2.27 -7.08
C ALA A 57 22.28 -3.51 -7.96
N VAL A 58 22.26 -4.70 -7.37
CA VAL A 58 22.49 -5.99 -8.04
C VAL A 58 21.50 -7.01 -7.48
N GLY A 59 21.02 -7.90 -8.34
CA GLY A 59 20.13 -9.00 -7.97
C GLY A 59 18.64 -8.68 -8.05
N PRO A 60 17.78 -9.68 -7.77
CA PRO A 60 16.33 -9.52 -7.82
C PRO A 60 15.82 -8.60 -6.69
N PRO A 61 14.66 -7.96 -6.88
CA PRO A 61 14.04 -7.17 -5.82
C PRO A 61 13.53 -8.06 -4.69
N GLU A 62 13.67 -7.57 -3.46
CA GLU A 62 12.96 -8.13 -2.31
C GLU A 62 11.55 -7.55 -2.25
N ILE A 63 10.55 -8.42 -2.15
CA ILE A 63 9.13 -8.04 -2.13
C ILE A 63 8.50 -8.53 -0.84
N LYS A 64 7.83 -7.62 -0.12
CA LYS A 64 7.05 -7.95 1.06
C LYS A 64 5.64 -7.38 0.92
N HIS A 65 4.63 -8.20 1.23
CA HIS A 65 3.22 -7.88 1.08
C HIS A 65 2.52 -7.99 2.43
N LEU A 66 2.02 -6.87 2.93
CA LEU A 66 1.15 -6.81 4.09
C LEU A 66 -0.31 -6.72 3.60
N ARG A 67 -1.13 -7.67 4.04
CA ARG A 67 -2.54 -7.77 3.64
C ARG A 67 -3.44 -7.22 4.73
N GLY A 68 -4.48 -6.48 4.35
CA GLY A 68 -5.51 -6.02 5.28
C GLY A 68 -4.97 -5.16 6.42
N VAL A 69 -4.11 -4.19 6.10
CA VAL A 69 -3.56 -3.27 7.12
C VAL A 69 -4.67 -2.35 7.65
N GLU A 70 -4.70 -2.13 8.97
CA GLU A 70 -5.79 -1.41 9.65
C GLU A 70 -5.43 -0.03 10.23
#